data_AF-A0A429FG16-F1
#
_entry.id   AF-A0A429FG16-F1
#
_cell.length_a   1.000
_cell.length_b   1.000
_cell.length_c   1.000
_cell.angle_alpha   90.00
_cell.angle_beta   90.00
_cell.angle_gamma   90.00
#
_symmetry.space_group_name_H-M   'P 1'
#
loop_
_entity.id
_entity.type
_entity.pdbx_description
1 polymer ?
#
loop_
_entity_poly.entity_id
_entity_poly.type
_entity_poly.pdbx_seq_one_letter_code
_entity_poly.pdbx_strand_id
1 'polypeptide(L)'
;MPMVDDADTTAAEDISEKEPAESPVPLRTPAAQIQLTTTLLSLPTLAERLSYLIDHESFCYLWRGDLVFDPEVIAEKPRGLKQKRVYPPKIASWVERRAGEKSLSRAMIYSYASGKTRHLRAPVALALAGFWRIDARLLDPSVPASQLEDLLDDPEGLDDLDRRTYELMNKIGFTGVRPREVQSLGQDDVVQRMAFLEVLQAIDRSRSSPPDTEQLPSS
;
A
#
# COMPACT_ATOMS: atom_id res chain seq x y z
N MET A 1 61.70 3.50 -8.03
CA MET A 1 60.56 4.43 -8.19
C MET A 1 59.30 3.65 -7.90
N PRO A 2 58.56 3.96 -6.83
CA PRO A 2 57.32 3.29 -6.50
C PRO A 2 56.16 3.97 -7.24
N MET A 3 55.32 3.19 -7.91
CA MET A 3 54.03 3.63 -8.42
C MET A 3 52.98 3.09 -7.45
N VAL A 4 52.29 4.02 -6.81
CA VAL A 4 51.20 3.79 -5.86
C VAL A 4 49.94 3.59 -6.69
N ASP A 5 49.37 2.38 -6.65
CA ASP A 5 48.01 2.15 -7.15
C ASP A 5 47.04 2.54 -6.03
N ASP A 6 46.48 3.75 -6.16
CA ASP A 6 45.31 4.20 -5.40
C ASP A 6 44.08 3.44 -5.89
N ALA A 7 43.89 2.23 -5.37
CA ALA A 7 42.61 1.54 -5.39
C ALA A 7 41.72 2.19 -4.32
N ASP A 8 41.09 3.31 -4.69
CA ASP A 8 40.02 3.98 -3.94
C ASP A 8 38.82 3.03 -3.84
N THR A 9 38.92 2.11 -2.89
CA THR A 9 37.88 1.18 -2.51
C THR A 9 36.88 2.00 -1.72
N THR A 10 35.90 2.58 -2.42
CA THR A 10 34.77 3.25 -1.78
C THR A 10 34.08 2.26 -0.87
N ALA A 11 34.42 2.32 0.42
CA ALA A 11 33.78 1.59 1.49
C ALA A 11 32.28 1.78 1.34
N ALA A 12 31.58 0.67 1.12
CA ALA A 12 30.14 0.63 1.23
C ALA A 12 29.80 1.19 2.62
N GLU A 13 29.25 2.41 2.67
CA GLU A 13 28.81 3.03 3.91
C GLU A 13 27.88 2.05 4.61
N ASP A 14 28.41 1.49 5.69
CA ASP A 14 27.76 0.53 6.54
C ASP A 14 26.59 1.24 7.20
N ILE A 15 25.39 0.87 6.75
CA ILE A 15 24.16 1.41 7.31
C ILE A 15 24.03 0.73 8.67
N SER A 16 24.18 1.51 9.75
CA SER A 16 23.96 1.12 11.15
C SER A 16 23.17 -0.17 11.31
N GLU A 17 23.77 -1.19 11.93
CA GLU A 17 23.28 -2.57 12.11
C GLU A 17 21.92 -2.72 12.83
N LYS A 18 21.24 -1.62 13.17
CA LYS A 18 19.82 -1.62 13.52
C LYS A 18 18.98 -1.26 12.30
N GLU A 19 18.87 -2.21 11.36
CA GLU A 19 17.90 -2.08 10.27
C GLU A 19 16.47 -2.00 10.86
N PRO A 20 15.61 -1.09 10.37
CA PRO A 20 14.32 -0.81 10.99
C PRO A 20 13.40 -2.03 11.08
N ALA A 21 12.57 -2.06 12.13
CA ALA A 21 11.44 -2.99 12.26
C ALA A 21 10.39 -2.79 11.15
N GLU A 22 10.39 -1.62 10.51
CA GLU A 22 9.51 -1.28 9.39
C GLU A 22 10.20 -1.37 8.03
N SER A 23 9.42 -1.27 6.95
CA SER A 23 9.96 -1.18 5.60
C SER A 23 10.73 0.13 5.40
N PRO A 24 11.93 0.09 4.76
CA PRO A 24 12.69 1.29 4.42
C PRO A 24 12.10 2.08 3.24
N VAL A 25 11.12 1.52 2.52
CA VAL A 25 10.42 2.19 1.40
C VAL A 25 9.47 3.24 1.99
N PRO A 26 9.42 4.47 1.41
CA PRO A 26 8.54 5.52 1.90
C PRO A 26 7.06 5.13 1.79
N LEU A 27 6.22 5.86 2.53
CA LEU A 27 4.77 5.82 2.37
C LEU A 27 4.39 6.42 1.02
N ARG A 28 3.21 6.03 0.52
CA ARG A 28 2.63 6.58 -0.71
C ARG A 28 1.35 7.32 -0.39
N THR A 29 1.09 8.37 -1.16
CA THR A 29 -0.25 8.95 -1.20
C THR A 29 -1.23 7.93 -1.80
N PRO A 30 -2.55 8.03 -1.52
CA PRO A 30 -3.55 7.14 -2.10
C PRO A 30 -3.47 7.08 -3.64
N ALA A 31 -3.36 8.24 -4.30
CA ALA A 31 -3.22 8.33 -5.74
C ALA A 31 -1.98 7.59 -6.28
N ALA A 32 -0.82 7.73 -5.62
CA ALA A 32 0.40 7.02 -6.01
C ALA A 32 0.28 5.50 -5.77
N GLN A 33 -0.44 5.08 -4.72
CA GLN A 33 -0.71 3.68 -4.46
C GLN A 33 -1.62 3.06 -5.54
N ILE A 34 -2.67 3.76 -5.96
CA ILE A 34 -3.57 3.34 -7.05
C ILE A 34 -2.80 3.23 -8.37
N GLN A 35 -1.94 4.21 -8.67
CA GLN A 35 -1.11 4.17 -9.88
C GLN A 35 -0.16 2.96 -9.88
N LEU A 36 0.50 2.68 -8.76
CA LEU A 36 1.35 1.50 -8.62
C LEU A 36 0.53 0.22 -8.78
N THR A 37 -0.60 0.10 -8.10
CA THR A 37 -1.49 -1.07 -8.20
C THR A 37 -1.93 -1.30 -9.65
N THR A 38 -2.37 -0.25 -10.35
CA THR A 38 -2.76 -0.31 -11.76
C THR A 38 -1.61 -0.80 -12.64
N THR A 39 -0.41 -0.27 -12.40
CA THR A 39 0.80 -0.68 -13.13
C THR A 39 1.09 -2.17 -12.89
N LEU A 40 1.07 -2.63 -11.64
CA LEU A 40 1.34 -4.04 -11.31
C LEU A 40 0.29 -4.99 -11.87
N LEU A 41 -0.99 -4.59 -11.91
CA LEU A 41 -2.06 -5.36 -12.53
C LEU A 41 -1.90 -5.48 -14.04
N SER A 42 -1.31 -4.47 -14.70
CA SER A 42 -0.99 -4.52 -16.13
C SER A 42 0.13 -5.50 -16.48
N LEU A 43 0.94 -5.89 -15.49
CA LEU A 43 2.06 -6.82 -15.67
C LEU A 43 1.57 -8.27 -15.48
N PRO A 44 1.63 -9.13 -16.52
CA PRO A 44 0.97 -10.44 -16.50
C PRO A 44 1.69 -11.48 -15.63
N THR A 45 2.98 -11.32 -15.34
CA THR A 45 3.76 -12.33 -14.61
C THR A 45 4.34 -11.81 -13.30
N LEU A 46 4.59 -12.74 -12.36
CA LEU A 46 5.31 -12.45 -11.12
C LEU A 46 6.70 -11.83 -11.39
N ALA A 47 7.39 -12.32 -12.42
CA ALA A 47 8.73 -11.88 -12.77
C ALA A 47 8.75 -10.41 -13.20
N GLU A 48 7.80 -10.00 -14.05
CA GLU A 48 7.65 -8.61 -14.48
C GLU A 48 7.25 -7.71 -13.31
N ARG A 49 6.30 -8.14 -12.47
CA ARG A 49 5.89 -7.38 -11.28
C ARG A 49 7.06 -7.16 -10.32
N LEU A 50 7.83 -8.21 -10.02
CA LEU A 50 8.99 -8.10 -9.12
C LEU A 50 10.12 -7.27 -9.74
N SER A 51 10.39 -7.44 -11.04
CA SER A 51 11.41 -6.63 -11.73
C SER A 51 11.03 -5.15 -11.67
N TYR A 52 9.77 -4.83 -11.95
CA TYR A 52 9.27 -3.46 -11.82
C TYR A 52 9.47 -2.90 -10.41
N LEU A 53 9.08 -3.65 -9.36
CA LEU A 53 9.25 -3.22 -7.97
C LEU A 53 10.73 -3.03 -7.58
N ILE A 54 11.63 -3.90 -8.08
CA ILE A 54 13.08 -3.81 -7.84
C ILE A 54 13.71 -2.61 -8.55
N ASP A 55 13.21 -2.26 -9.73
CA ASP A 55 13.78 -1.22 -10.57
C ASP A 55 13.20 0.17 -10.28
N HIS A 56 11.93 0.26 -9.91
CA HIS A 56 11.20 1.52 -9.78
C HIS A 56 10.76 1.86 -8.35
N GLU A 57 10.54 0.87 -7.48
CA GLU A 57 9.96 1.09 -6.15
C GLU A 57 10.94 0.84 -4.99
N SER A 58 12.15 0.38 -5.28
CA SER A 58 13.12 -0.04 -4.26
C SER A 58 14.08 1.09 -3.88
N PHE A 59 13.53 2.18 -3.36
CA PHE A 59 14.28 3.35 -2.89
C PHE A 59 13.95 3.67 -1.43
N CYS A 60 14.95 4.17 -0.71
CA CYS A 60 14.77 4.77 0.60
C CYS A 60 15.34 6.19 0.62
N TYR A 61 14.87 6.99 1.57
CA TYR A 61 15.28 8.38 1.73
C TYR A 61 15.90 8.55 3.11
N LEU A 62 17.08 9.18 3.14
CA LEU A 62 17.81 9.45 4.36
C LEU A 62 17.98 10.95 4.53
N TRP A 63 17.62 11.47 5.69
CA TRP A 63 17.87 12.85 6.07
C TRP A 63 18.58 12.89 7.42
N ARG A 64 19.79 13.47 7.45
CA ARG A 64 20.65 13.52 8.65
C ARG A 64 20.97 12.16 9.28
N GLY A 65 20.88 11.08 8.50
CA GLY A 65 21.15 9.70 8.95
C GLY A 65 19.90 8.89 9.25
N ASP A 66 18.74 9.55 9.37
CA ASP A 66 17.47 8.90 9.68
C ASP A 66 16.66 8.63 8.42
N LEU A 67 15.86 7.55 8.44
CA LEU A 67 14.94 7.24 7.35
C LEU A 67 13.76 8.21 7.37
N VAL A 68 13.42 8.72 6.18
CA VAL A 68 12.26 9.56 5.95
C VAL A 68 11.25 8.75 5.15
N PHE A 69 10.02 8.64 5.68
CA PHE A 69 8.93 7.89 5.05
C PHE A 69 7.82 8.78 4.51
N ASP A 70 7.70 10.00 5.04
CA ASP A 70 6.61 10.91 4.70
C ASP A 70 6.76 11.43 3.25
N PRO A 71 5.77 11.18 2.37
CA PRO A 71 5.83 11.63 0.99
C PRO A 71 5.85 13.16 0.85
N GLU A 72 5.23 13.91 1.75
CA GLU A 72 5.22 15.38 1.70
C GLU A 72 6.61 15.94 2.00
N VAL A 73 7.26 15.43 3.04
CA VAL A 73 8.64 15.81 3.38
C VAL A 73 9.62 15.44 2.27
N ILE A 74 9.43 14.29 1.61
CA ILE A 74 10.26 13.89 0.47
C ILE A 74 10.03 14.82 -0.73
N ALA A 75 8.78 15.21 -0.99
CA ALA A 75 8.42 16.11 -2.09
C ALA A 75 9.01 17.52 -1.92
N GLU A 76 9.10 18.02 -0.68
CA GLU A 76 9.75 19.30 -0.35
C GLU A 76 11.26 19.31 -0.63
N LYS A 77 11.88 18.14 -0.79
CA LYS A 77 13.33 17.95 -1.05
C LYS A 77 14.21 18.82 -0.13
N PRO A 78 14.06 18.69 1.20
CA PRO A 78 14.85 19.45 2.15
C PRO A 78 16.36 19.25 1.92
N ARG A 79 17.13 20.30 2.19
CA ARG A 79 18.59 20.27 2.00
C ARG A 79 19.21 19.10 2.78
N GLY A 80 19.96 18.27 2.07
CA GLY A 80 20.65 17.11 2.63
C GLY A 80 19.84 15.81 2.62
N LEU A 81 18.63 15.80 2.03
CA LEU A 81 17.90 14.56 1.74
C LEU A 81 18.66 13.75 0.68
N LYS A 82 18.96 12.49 0.97
CA LYS A 82 19.63 11.55 0.07
C LYS A 82 18.67 10.42 -0.29
N GLN A 83 18.45 10.21 -1.59
CA GLN A 83 17.79 9.00 -2.08
C GLN A 83 18.82 7.89 -2.28
N LYS A 84 18.58 6.69 -1.75
CA LYS A 84 19.43 5.51 -1.94
C LYS A 84 18.60 4.36 -2.51
N ARG A 85 19.16 3.63 -3.47
CA ARG A 85 18.55 2.40 -4.00
C ARG A 85 18.79 1.24 -3.03
N VAL A 86 17.75 0.45 -2.78
CA VAL A 86 17.83 -0.79 -2.00
C VAL A 86 17.99 -1.95 -2.97
N TYR A 87 19.19 -2.55 -2.98
CA TYR A 87 19.51 -3.63 -3.92
C TYR A 87 18.84 -4.97 -3.52
N PRO A 88 18.57 -5.87 -4.48
CA PRO A 88 17.87 -7.13 -4.22
C PRO A 88 18.42 -7.98 -3.06
N PRO A 89 19.75 -8.08 -2.84
CA PRO A 89 20.28 -8.81 -1.69
C PRO A 89 19.84 -8.24 -0.34
N LYS A 90 19.69 -6.90 -0.23
CA LYS A 90 19.18 -6.26 0.99
C LYS A 90 17.69 -6.51 1.18
N ILE A 91 16.92 -6.51 0.09
CA ILE A 91 15.50 -6.87 0.11
C ILE A 91 15.33 -8.32 0.61
N ALA A 92 16.13 -9.26 0.09
CA ALA A 92 16.12 -10.65 0.52
C ALA A 92 16.46 -10.80 2.01
N SER A 93 17.53 -10.14 2.49
CA SER A 93 17.88 -10.12 3.93
C SER A 93 16.77 -9.53 4.80
N TRP A 94 16.07 -8.49 4.32
CA TRP A 94 14.94 -7.88 5.04
C TRP A 94 13.74 -8.84 5.13
N VAL A 95 13.47 -9.59 4.07
CA VAL A 95 12.41 -10.61 4.01
C VAL A 95 12.74 -11.79 4.90
N GLU A 96 13.98 -12.28 4.87
CA GLU A 96 14.41 -13.43 5.67
C GLU A 96 14.18 -13.20 7.17
N ARG A 97 14.46 -11.99 7.66
CA ARG A 97 14.22 -11.61 9.06
C ARG A 97 12.74 -11.62 9.48
N ARG A 98 11.79 -11.59 8.53
CA ARG A 98 10.35 -11.52 8.81
C ARG A 98 9.59 -12.79 8.46
N ALA A 99 9.95 -13.44 7.37
CA ALA A 99 9.35 -14.71 6.94
C ALA A 99 10.06 -15.94 7.55
N GLY A 100 11.13 -15.72 8.32
CA GLY A 100 11.92 -16.75 9.00
C GLY A 100 13.21 -17.10 8.24
N GLU A 101 14.19 -17.64 8.96
CA GLU A 101 15.48 -18.06 8.40
C GLU A 101 15.28 -18.98 7.19
N LYS A 102 16.06 -18.75 6.12
CA LYS A 102 16.03 -19.52 4.86
C LYS A 102 14.71 -19.41 4.06
N SER A 103 13.86 -18.43 4.37
CA SER A 103 12.62 -18.18 3.61
C SER A 103 12.90 -17.59 2.22
N LEU A 104 13.90 -16.71 2.08
CA LEU A 104 14.29 -16.11 0.80
C LEU A 104 15.79 -15.85 0.74
N SER A 105 16.53 -16.68 -0.01
CA SER A 105 17.97 -16.43 -0.20
C SER A 105 18.22 -15.28 -1.19
N ARG A 106 19.40 -14.65 -1.09
CA ARG A 106 19.85 -13.59 -2.02
C ARG A 106 19.84 -14.01 -3.48
N ALA A 107 20.06 -15.30 -3.80
CA ALA A 107 19.99 -15.80 -5.17
C ALA A 107 18.53 -16.04 -5.63
N MET A 108 17.65 -16.31 -4.68
CA MET A 108 16.25 -16.64 -4.97
C MET A 108 15.47 -15.42 -5.47
N ILE A 109 15.73 -14.21 -4.94
CA ILE A 109 15.10 -12.98 -5.44
C ILE A 109 15.42 -12.73 -6.92
N TYR A 110 16.66 -12.99 -7.36
CA TYR A 110 17.02 -12.91 -8.78
C TYR A 110 16.37 -14.02 -9.62
N SER A 111 16.17 -15.21 -9.05
CA SER A 111 15.46 -16.30 -9.75
C SER A 111 13.98 -15.97 -9.96
N TYR A 112 13.33 -15.30 -9.02
CA TYR A 112 11.96 -14.81 -9.20
C TYR A 112 11.91 -13.68 -10.23
N ALA A 113 12.79 -12.67 -10.13
CA ALA A 113 12.83 -11.56 -11.08
C ALA A 113 13.14 -12.01 -12.52
N SER A 114 13.94 -13.07 -12.69
CA SER A 114 14.22 -13.67 -14.01
C SER A 114 13.16 -14.68 -14.48
N GLY A 115 12.10 -14.91 -13.71
CA GLY A 115 11.01 -15.83 -14.07
C GLY A 115 11.35 -17.32 -14.04
N LYS A 116 12.50 -17.70 -13.46
CA LYS A 116 12.88 -19.11 -13.27
C LYS A 116 11.96 -19.82 -12.27
N THR A 117 11.45 -19.08 -11.29
CA THR A 117 10.49 -19.58 -10.29
C THR A 117 9.19 -18.81 -10.43
N ARG A 118 8.07 -19.53 -10.54
CA ARG A 118 6.76 -18.94 -10.89
C ARG A 118 5.85 -18.61 -9.71
N HIS A 119 6.10 -19.20 -8.55
CA HIS A 119 5.22 -19.05 -7.39
C HIS A 119 6.02 -18.72 -6.14
N LEU A 120 5.54 -17.73 -5.39
CA LEU A 120 6.05 -17.41 -4.07
C LEU A 120 5.39 -18.28 -3.02
N ARG A 121 6.16 -18.66 -1.99
CA ARG A 121 5.58 -19.21 -0.76
C ARG A 121 4.83 -18.10 -0.02
N ALA A 122 3.67 -18.39 0.55
CA ALA A 122 2.81 -17.37 1.17
C ALA A 122 3.54 -16.47 2.20
N PRO A 123 4.39 -16.97 3.12
CA PRO A 123 5.14 -16.10 4.04
C PRO A 123 6.10 -15.15 3.33
N VAL A 124 6.70 -15.60 2.23
CA VAL A 124 7.62 -14.78 1.41
C VAL A 124 6.84 -13.72 0.66
N ALA A 125 5.68 -14.05 0.09
CA ALA A 125 4.81 -13.09 -0.59
C ALA A 125 4.34 -11.99 0.37
N LEU A 126 3.88 -12.36 1.58
CA LEU A 126 3.47 -11.40 2.61
C LEU A 126 4.62 -10.48 3.03
N ALA A 127 5.82 -11.03 3.25
CA ALA A 127 6.97 -10.22 3.62
C ALA A 127 7.41 -9.30 2.47
N LEU A 128 7.52 -9.80 1.23
CA LEU A 128 7.83 -8.97 0.07
C LEU A 128 6.81 -7.84 -0.12
N ALA A 129 5.52 -8.15 -0.01
CA ALA A 129 4.46 -7.17 -0.08
C ALA A 129 4.60 -6.10 1.03
N GLY A 130 4.93 -6.53 2.25
CA GLY A 130 5.25 -5.63 3.36
C GLY A 130 6.48 -4.75 3.11
N PHE A 131 7.49 -5.24 2.40
CA PHE A 131 8.65 -4.43 2.01
C PHE A 131 8.22 -3.30 1.07
N TRP A 132 7.43 -3.56 0.03
CA TRP A 132 6.97 -2.49 -0.87
C TRP A 132 5.72 -1.76 -0.39
N ARG A 133 5.15 -2.14 0.76
CA ARG A 133 3.90 -1.60 1.31
C ARG A 133 2.73 -1.74 0.31
N ILE A 134 2.59 -2.93 -0.28
CA ILE A 134 1.53 -3.28 -1.23
C ILE A 134 0.68 -4.45 -0.71
N ASP A 135 -0.48 -4.70 -1.31
CA ASP A 135 -1.26 -5.92 -1.05
C ASP A 135 -0.54 -7.16 -1.62
N ALA A 136 -0.43 -8.23 -0.83
CA ALA A 136 0.30 -9.43 -1.21
C ALA A 136 -0.34 -10.19 -2.38
N ARG A 137 -1.65 -10.04 -2.60
CA ARG A 137 -2.34 -10.62 -3.75
C ARG A 137 -1.81 -10.07 -5.08
N LEU A 138 -1.23 -8.86 -5.09
CA LEU A 138 -0.56 -8.30 -6.28
C LEU A 138 0.69 -9.09 -6.67
N LEU A 139 1.27 -9.88 -5.77
CA LEU A 139 2.40 -10.76 -6.08
C LEU A 139 1.96 -12.18 -6.48
N ASP A 140 0.65 -12.44 -6.61
CA ASP A 140 0.14 -13.71 -7.11
C ASP A 140 -0.51 -13.53 -8.49
N PRO A 141 0.11 -14.01 -9.58
CA PRO A 141 -0.46 -13.90 -10.93
C PRO A 141 -1.74 -14.74 -11.11
N SER A 142 -2.00 -15.70 -10.22
CA SER A 142 -3.20 -16.55 -10.29
C SER A 142 -4.44 -15.86 -9.74
N VAL A 143 -4.28 -14.78 -8.96
CA VAL A 143 -5.40 -13.99 -8.47
C VAL A 143 -5.99 -13.17 -9.62
N PRO A 144 -7.28 -13.34 -9.96
CA PRO A 144 -7.92 -12.56 -11.01
C PRO A 144 -7.94 -11.07 -10.67
N ALA A 145 -7.73 -10.22 -11.67
CA ALA A 145 -7.78 -8.76 -11.48
C ALA A 145 -9.12 -8.28 -10.90
N SER A 146 -10.22 -8.98 -11.18
CA SER A 146 -11.55 -8.70 -10.62
C SER A 146 -11.61 -8.81 -9.08
N GLN A 147 -10.72 -9.58 -8.46
CA GLN A 147 -10.62 -9.71 -7.00
C GLN A 147 -9.68 -8.68 -6.37
N LEU A 148 -9.11 -7.78 -7.18
CA LEU A 148 -8.17 -6.74 -6.77
C LEU A 148 -8.70 -5.34 -7.09
N GLU A 149 -9.91 -5.26 -7.63
CA GLU A 149 -10.53 -3.99 -7.97
C GLU A 149 -10.74 -3.12 -6.73
N ASP A 150 -10.92 -3.72 -5.54
CA ASP A 150 -11.02 -3.03 -4.24
C ASP A 150 -9.79 -2.17 -3.94
N LEU A 151 -8.63 -2.57 -4.43
CA LEU A 151 -7.37 -1.85 -4.24
C LEU A 151 -7.23 -0.60 -5.13
N LEU A 152 -8.15 -0.41 -6.06
CA LEU A 152 -8.20 0.75 -6.96
C LEU A 152 -9.21 1.80 -6.51
N ASP A 153 -9.96 1.53 -5.43
CA ASP A 153 -10.96 2.45 -4.94
C ASP A 153 -10.30 3.63 -4.20
N ASP A 154 -10.59 4.86 -4.64
CA ASP A 154 -10.15 6.09 -3.98
C ASP A 154 -11.30 6.71 -3.17
N PRO A 155 -11.33 6.56 -1.84
CA PRO A 155 -12.35 7.19 -1.02
C PRO A 155 -12.19 8.72 -0.95
N GLU A 156 -10.99 9.26 -1.17
CA GLU A 156 -10.74 10.72 -1.18
C GLU A 156 -11.12 11.35 -2.52
N GLY A 157 -11.17 10.55 -3.59
CA GLY A 157 -11.68 10.93 -4.91
C GLY A 157 -13.20 11.05 -5.00
N LEU A 158 -13.94 10.82 -3.91
CA LEU A 158 -15.39 11.02 -3.84
C LEU A 158 -15.73 12.52 -3.69
N ASP A 159 -16.73 12.98 -4.44
CA ASP A 159 -17.34 14.29 -4.19
C ASP A 159 -17.96 14.35 -2.79
N ASP A 160 -18.26 15.55 -2.28
CA ASP A 160 -18.75 15.71 -0.91
C ASP A 160 -20.05 14.93 -0.62
N LEU A 161 -20.90 14.72 -1.64
CA LEU A 161 -22.17 14.01 -1.51
C LEU A 161 -21.96 12.50 -1.45
N ASP A 162 -21.15 11.96 -2.36
CA ASP A 162 -20.82 10.55 -2.48
C ASP A 162 -19.96 10.13 -1.28
N ARG A 163 -19.04 10.98 -0.80
CA ARG A 163 -18.27 10.73 0.43
C ARG A 163 -19.18 10.60 1.64
N ARG A 164 -20.12 11.54 1.81
CA ARG A 164 -21.08 11.51 2.92
C ARG A 164 -22.01 10.31 2.85
N THR A 165 -22.39 9.90 1.64
CA THR A 165 -23.18 8.69 1.38
C THR A 165 -22.38 7.43 1.78
N TYR A 166 -21.12 7.33 1.34
CA TYR A 166 -20.21 6.25 1.67
C TYR A 166 -19.99 6.10 3.18
N GLU A 167 -19.73 7.21 3.88
CA GLU A 167 -19.56 7.24 5.33
C GLU A 167 -20.82 6.76 6.07
N LEU A 168 -22.00 7.22 5.66
CA LEU A 168 -23.27 6.82 6.27
C LEU A 168 -23.60 5.35 6.02
N MET A 169 -23.36 4.84 4.80
CA MET A 169 -23.55 3.42 4.49
C MET A 169 -22.67 2.54 5.39
N ASN A 170 -21.39 2.89 5.53
CA ASN A 170 -20.48 2.18 6.45
C ASN A 170 -20.93 2.29 7.91
N LYS A 171 -21.36 3.48 8.36
CA LYS A 171 -21.84 3.71 9.73
C LYS A 171 -23.11 2.93 10.08
N ILE A 172 -24.01 2.75 9.11
CA ILE A 172 -25.27 2.00 9.25
C ILE A 172 -25.02 0.47 9.11
N GLY A 173 -23.78 0.04 8.89
CA GLY A 173 -23.40 -1.37 8.86
C GLY A 173 -23.62 -2.04 7.52
N PHE A 174 -23.68 -1.29 6.42
CA PHE A 174 -23.51 -1.88 5.10
C PHE A 174 -22.04 -2.31 4.96
N THR A 175 -21.78 -3.61 5.03
CA THR A 175 -20.43 -4.17 4.90
C THR A 175 -20.08 -4.40 3.44
N GLY A 176 -18.87 -4.00 3.03
CA GLY A 176 -18.35 -4.26 1.69
C GLY A 176 -18.79 -3.25 0.62
N VAL A 177 -19.36 -2.11 1.02
CA VAL A 177 -19.65 -0.99 0.10
C VAL A 177 -18.32 -0.40 -0.36
N ARG A 178 -18.14 -0.31 -1.68
CA ARG A 178 -16.91 0.22 -2.29
C ARG A 178 -17.13 1.67 -2.74
N PRO A 179 -16.13 2.57 -2.65
CA PRO A 179 -16.25 3.96 -3.12
C PRO A 179 -16.83 4.10 -4.55
N ARG A 180 -16.38 3.28 -5.50
CA ARG A 180 -16.93 3.25 -6.86
C ARG A 180 -18.41 2.87 -6.93
N GLU A 181 -18.89 2.03 -6.01
CA GLU A 181 -20.29 1.61 -5.99
C GLU A 181 -21.15 2.79 -5.58
N VAL A 182 -20.65 3.64 -4.68
CA VAL A 182 -21.31 4.89 -4.31
C VAL A 182 -21.31 5.89 -5.46
N GLN A 183 -20.20 6.03 -6.20
CA GLN A 183 -20.18 6.85 -7.43
C GLN A 183 -21.17 6.36 -8.48
N SER A 184 -21.43 5.05 -8.52
CA SER A 184 -22.40 4.44 -9.43
C SER A 184 -23.86 4.63 -8.99
N LEU A 185 -24.12 4.92 -7.72
CA LEU A 185 -25.46 5.16 -7.20
C LEU A 185 -26.04 6.42 -7.86
N GLY A 186 -27.06 6.25 -8.68
CA GLY A 186 -27.77 7.37 -9.31
C GLY A 186 -26.90 8.18 -10.26
N GLN A 187 -26.02 7.55 -11.07
CA GLN A 187 -25.23 8.23 -12.11
C GLN A 187 -26.04 9.15 -13.04
N ASP A 188 -27.35 8.95 -13.14
CA ASP A 188 -28.22 9.72 -14.02
C ASP A 188 -29.18 10.70 -13.30
N ASP A 189 -29.21 10.75 -11.96
CA ASP A 189 -30.17 11.62 -11.25
C ASP A 189 -29.72 12.03 -9.83
N VAL A 190 -29.32 13.30 -9.69
CA VAL A 190 -28.94 13.94 -8.43
C VAL A 190 -30.10 13.92 -7.42
N VAL A 191 -31.36 13.98 -7.88
CA VAL A 191 -32.54 13.97 -7.01
C VAL A 191 -32.67 12.62 -6.31
N GLN A 192 -32.41 11.52 -7.01
CA GLN A 192 -32.44 10.19 -6.43
C GLN A 192 -31.29 9.97 -5.44
N ARG A 193 -30.10 10.53 -5.72
CA ARG A 193 -28.98 10.50 -4.76
C ARG A 193 -29.32 11.22 -3.46
N MET A 194 -29.90 12.41 -3.56
CA MET A 194 -30.30 13.18 -2.36
C MET A 194 -31.39 12.46 -1.57
N ALA A 195 -32.40 11.89 -2.23
CA ALA A 195 -33.44 11.10 -1.57
C ALA A 195 -32.86 9.87 -0.86
N PHE A 196 -31.91 9.18 -1.49
CA PHE A 196 -31.22 8.05 -0.87
C PHE A 196 -30.39 8.48 0.35
N LEU A 197 -29.67 9.60 0.25
CA LEU A 197 -28.92 10.17 1.36
C LEU A 197 -29.85 10.56 2.53
N GLU A 198 -31.01 11.15 2.26
CA GLU A 198 -32.01 11.49 3.29
C GLU A 198 -32.50 10.26 4.03
N VAL A 199 -32.72 9.15 3.32
CA VAL A 199 -33.09 7.86 3.93
C VAL A 199 -31.97 7.34 4.83
N LEU A 200 -30.72 7.34 4.37
CA LEU A 200 -29.57 6.93 5.19
C LEU A 200 -29.44 7.81 6.45
N GLN A 201 -29.58 9.13 6.32
CA GLN A 201 -29.55 10.05 7.46
C GLN A 201 -30.71 9.83 8.44
N ALA A 202 -31.90 9.47 7.95
CA ALA A 202 -33.02 9.12 8.81
C ALA A 202 -32.76 7.82 9.59
N ILE A 203 -32.16 6.82 8.94
CA ILE A 203 -31.77 5.56 9.58
C ILE A 203 -30.69 5.80 10.66
N ASP A 204 -29.65 6.57 10.35
CA ASP A 204 -28.58 6.90 11.30
C ASP A 204 -29.11 7.65 12.53
N ARG A 205 -30.03 8.61 12.32
CA ARG A 205 -30.72 9.32 13.41
C ARG A 205 -31.55 8.35 14.27
N SER A 206 -32.30 7.43 13.65
CA SER A 206 -33.12 6.47 14.39
C SER A 206 -32.31 5.52 15.28
N ARG A 207 -31.07 5.20 14.89
CA ARG A 207 -30.15 4.36 15.67
C ARG A 207 -29.36 5.11 16.73
N SER A 208 -29.18 6.41 16.55
CA SER A 208 -28.43 7.27 17.47
C SER A 208 -29.31 7.85 18.59
N SER A 209 -30.64 7.87 18.41
CA SER A 209 -31.58 8.20 19.48
C SER A 209 -31.67 7.02 20.46
N PRO A 210 -31.38 7.22 21.77
CA PRO A 210 -31.63 6.18 22.76
C PRO A 210 -33.13 5.87 22.79
N PRO A 211 -33.55 4.63 23.12
CA PRO A 211 -34.95 4.31 23.25
C PRO A 211 -35.55 5.22 24.32
N ASP A 212 -36.59 5.98 23.94
CA ASP A 212 -37.44 6.69 24.90
C ASP A 212 -37.85 5.68 25.96
N THR A 213 -37.31 5.87 27.16
CA THR A 213 -37.71 5.08 28.32
C THR A 213 -39.17 5.43 28.54
N GLU A 214 -40.07 4.49 28.20
CA GLU A 214 -41.49 4.59 28.48
C GLU A 214 -41.67 5.07 29.92
N GLN A 215 -42.07 6.34 30.07
CA GLN A 215 -42.66 6.82 31.32
C GLN A 215 -43.97 6.03 31.50
N LEU A 216 -43.89 4.95 32.26
CA LEU A 216 -45.05 4.31 32.86
C LEU A 216 -45.79 5.35 33.71
N PRO A 217 -47.05 5.68 33.40
CA PRO A 217 -47.84 6.50 34.31
C PRO A 217 -48.18 5.63 35.51
N SER A 218 -47.59 5.95 36.66
CA SER A 218 -47.98 5.33 37.93
C SER A 218 -48.72 6.38 38.75
N SER A 219 -49.97 6.03 39.02
CA SER A 219 -51.04 6.75 39.71
C SER A 219 -50.72 7.15 41.14
#